data_AF-A0A3A0DAM2-F1
#
_entry.id   AF-A0A3A0DAM2-F1
#
_cell.length_a   1.000
_cell.length_b   1.000
_cell.length_c   1.000
_cell.angle_alpha   90.00
_cell.angle_beta   90.00
_cell.angle_gamma   90.00
#
_symmetry.space_group_name_H-M   'P 1'
#
loop_
_entity.id
_entity.type
_entity.pdbx_description
1 polymer ?
#
loop_
_entity_poly.entity_id
_entity_poly.type
_entity_poly.pdbx_seq_one_letter_code
_entity_poly.pdbx_strand_id
1 'polypeptide(L)'
;MTGEVLVKIKRLVLAGRYEFSEKASLEMEADGISESDVVESILTAVTIYKTLRSKSPLRGQPKEHLYVIQSTNLDGLFIYTKGKFAQRTGEDVYYFLISSKRSI
;
A
#
# COMPACT_ATOMS: atom_id res chain seq x y z
N MET A 1 -9.41 -4.67 -14.64
CA MET A 1 -9.38 -3.43 -13.83
C MET A 1 -8.49 -3.55 -12.59
N THR A 2 -8.71 -4.46 -11.62
CA THR A 2 -7.84 -4.60 -10.43
C THR A 2 -6.42 -5.06 -10.73
N GLY A 3 -6.23 -5.95 -11.72
CA GLY A 3 -4.89 -6.40 -12.15
C GLY A 3 -4.01 -5.26 -12.67
N GLU A 4 -4.55 -4.37 -13.50
CA GLU A 4 -3.83 -3.17 -13.99
C GLU A 4 -3.46 -2.23 -12.83
N VAL A 5 -4.34 -2.08 -11.85
CA VAL A 5 -4.07 -1.29 -10.64
C VAL A 5 -2.92 -1.90 -9.85
N LEU A 6 -2.91 -3.22 -9.64
CA LEU A 6 -1.83 -3.90 -8.94
C LEU A 6 -0.49 -3.70 -9.66
N VAL A 7 -0.47 -3.86 -10.98
CA VAL A 7 0.74 -3.59 -11.80
C VAL A 7 1.21 -2.16 -11.62
N LYS A 8 0.30 -1.17 -11.59
CA LYS A 8 0.65 0.22 -11.33
C LYS A 8 1.25 0.42 -9.94
N ILE A 9 0.65 -0.16 -8.89
CA ILE A 9 1.18 -0.11 -7.52
C ILE A 9 2.60 -0.69 -7.48
N LYS A 10 2.80 -1.89 -8.03
CA LYS A 10 4.12 -2.54 -8.09
C LYS A 10 5.16 -1.67 -8.80
N ARG A 11 4.80 -1.04 -9.92
CA ARG A 11 5.71 -0.14 -10.66
C ARG A 11 6.09 1.10 -9.85
N LEU A 12 5.16 1.68 -9.10
CA LEU A 12 5.46 2.80 -8.20
C LEU A 12 6.40 2.37 -7.07
N VAL A 13 6.14 1.20 -6.47
CA VAL A 13 6.98 0.63 -5.42
C VAL A 13 8.40 0.34 -5.94
N LEU A 14 8.54 -0.32 -7.09
CA LEU A 14 9.84 -0.56 -7.73
C LEU A 14 10.60 0.73 -8.05
N ALA A 15 9.89 1.80 -8.40
CA ALA A 15 10.48 3.10 -8.70
C ALA A 15 10.83 3.93 -7.45
N GLY A 16 10.65 3.39 -6.23
CA GLY A 16 10.83 4.15 -4.99
C GLY A 16 9.79 5.25 -4.78
N ARG A 17 8.67 5.22 -5.52
CA ARG A 17 7.60 6.22 -5.48
C ARG A 17 6.49 5.79 -4.53
N TYR A 18 6.84 5.63 -3.26
CA TYR A 18 5.91 5.33 -2.19
C TYR A 18 6.34 6.00 -0.89
N GLU A 19 5.39 6.19 0.02
CA GLU A 19 5.66 6.75 1.34
C GLU A 19 4.76 6.05 2.37
N PHE A 20 5.25 5.90 3.59
CA PHE A 20 4.47 5.42 4.72
C PHE A 20 3.88 6.60 5.49
N SER A 21 2.62 6.47 5.91
CA SER A 21 2.09 7.31 6.97
C SER A 21 2.80 7.02 8.29
N GLU A 22 2.86 8.01 9.18
CA GLU A 22 3.39 7.84 10.54
C GLU A 22 2.79 6.61 11.24
N LYS A 23 1.48 6.42 11.10
CA LYS A 23 0.78 5.24 11.61
C LYS A 23 1.35 3.94 11.04
N ALA A 24 1.57 3.86 9.73
CA ALA A 24 2.09 2.64 9.11
C ALA A 24 3.52 2.36 9.60
N SER A 25 4.35 3.39 9.77
CA SER A 25 5.69 3.23 10.34
C SER A 25 5.68 2.70 11.78
N LEU A 26 4.77 3.22 12.64
CA LEU A 26 4.60 2.71 14.01
C LEU A 26 4.10 1.26 14.05
N GLU A 27 3.20 0.90 13.13
CA GLU A 27 2.72 -0.48 12.99
C GLU A 27 3.86 -1.42 12.56
N MET A 28 4.72 -0.97 11.64
CA MET A 28 5.88 -1.73 11.19
C MET A 28 6.89 -1.96 12.33
N GLU A 29 7.20 -0.91 13.10
CA GLU A 29 8.08 -0.99 14.26
C GLU A 29 7.53 -1.98 15.31
N ALA A 30 6.24 -1.87 15.64
CA ALA A 30 5.59 -2.74 16.62
C ALA A 30 5.57 -4.22 16.19
N ASP A 31 5.41 -4.49 14.90
CA ASP A 31 5.38 -5.85 14.34
C ASP A 31 6.77 -6.38 13.97
N GLY A 32 7.83 -5.56 14.09
CA GLY A 32 9.19 -5.93 13.72
C GLY A 32 9.38 -6.19 12.23
N ILE A 33 8.60 -5.52 11.37
CA ILE A 33 8.70 -5.65 9.91
C ILE A 33 9.44 -4.46 9.31
N SER A 34 10.33 -4.76 8.37
CA SER A 34 11.12 -3.76 7.67
C SER A 34 10.37 -3.17 6.48
N GLU A 35 10.91 -2.08 5.94
CA GLU A 35 10.44 -1.54 4.67
C GLU A 35 10.58 -2.56 3.51
N SER A 36 11.70 -3.29 3.45
CA SER A 36 11.91 -4.34 2.44
C SER A 36 10.86 -5.43 2.52
N ASP A 37 10.46 -5.87 3.72
CA ASP A 37 9.41 -6.89 3.87
C ASP A 37 8.08 -6.45 3.25
N VAL A 38 7.71 -5.19 3.49
CA VAL A 38 6.48 -4.61 2.95
C VAL A 38 6.56 -4.48 1.42
N VAL A 39 7.70 -4.00 0.91
CA VAL A 39 7.96 -3.88 -0.53
C VAL A 39 7.87 -5.23 -1.21
N GLU A 40 8.59 -6.23 -0.70
CA GLU A 40 8.60 -7.59 -1.22
C GLU A 40 7.19 -8.18 -1.24
N SER A 41 6.43 -8.04 -0.15
CA SER A 41 5.03 -8.48 -0.09
C SER A 41 4.16 -7.83 -1.17
N ILE A 42 4.33 -6.54 -1.45
CA ILE A 42 3.58 -5.89 -2.54
C ILE A 42 4.01 -6.42 -3.91
N LEU A 43 5.31 -6.68 -4.10
CA LEU A 43 5.86 -7.16 -5.37
C LEU A 43 5.51 -8.62 -5.66
N THR A 44 5.39 -9.47 -4.64
CA THR A 44 4.98 -10.88 -4.77
C THR A 44 3.47 -11.04 -4.92
N ALA A 45 2.67 -10.07 -4.48
CA ALA A 45 1.21 -10.13 -4.53
C ALA A 45 0.66 -10.46 -5.92
N VAL A 46 -0.24 -11.44 -6.01
CA VAL A 46 -0.89 -11.82 -7.28
C VAL A 46 -2.21 -11.10 -7.52
N THR A 47 -2.82 -10.56 -6.46
CA THR A 47 -4.10 -9.86 -6.52
C THR A 47 -4.20 -8.79 -5.43
N ILE A 48 -5.14 -7.86 -5.62
CA ILE A 48 -5.59 -6.96 -4.57
C ILE A 48 -6.68 -7.70 -3.80
N TYR A 49 -6.45 -7.95 -2.52
CA TYR A 49 -7.38 -8.66 -1.65
C TYR A 49 -8.74 -7.93 -1.54
N LYS A 50 -8.70 -6.61 -1.30
CA LYS A 50 -9.92 -5.82 -1.17
C LYS A 50 -9.70 -4.40 -1.66
N THR A 51 -10.66 -3.87 -2.42
CA THR A 51 -10.72 -2.45 -2.75
C THR A 51 -11.81 -1.79 -1.92
N LEU A 52 -11.42 -0.87 -1.04
CA LEU A 52 -12.35 -0.08 -0.22
C LEU A 52 -12.56 1.27 -0.88
N ARG A 53 -13.80 1.77 -0.85
CA ARG A 53 -14.09 3.15 -1.21
C ARG A 53 -14.03 3.99 0.05
N SER A 54 -13.26 5.07 0.02
CA SER A 54 -13.36 6.10 1.05
C SER A 54 -14.76 6.72 0.98
N LYS A 55 -15.51 6.67 2.08
CA LYS A 55 -16.85 7.25 2.21
C LYS A 55 -16.85 8.61 2.92
N SER A 56 -15.70 9.22 3.15
CA SER A 56 -15.64 10.48 3.92
C SER A 56 -16.43 11.58 3.20
N PRO A 57 -17.53 12.09 3.78
CA PRO A 57 -18.34 13.15 3.18
C PRO A 57 -17.62 14.51 3.14
N LEU A 58 -16.51 14.64 3.87
CA LEU A 58 -15.81 15.90 4.13
C LEU A 58 -14.68 16.22 3.14
N ARG A 59 -14.37 15.35 2.18
CA ARG A 59 -13.34 15.61 1.16
C ARG A 59 -13.97 16.01 -0.17
N GLY A 60 -13.72 17.24 -0.62
CA GLY A 60 -14.16 17.78 -1.91
C GLY A 60 -13.44 17.24 -3.16
N GLN A 61 -12.71 16.12 -3.04
CA GLN A 61 -11.96 15.50 -4.14
C GLN A 61 -12.48 14.09 -4.48
N PRO A 62 -12.31 13.62 -5.73
CA PRO A 62 -12.92 12.38 -6.22
C PRO A 62 -12.59 11.15 -5.38
N LYS A 63 -13.53 10.20 -5.38
CA LYS A 63 -13.58 8.95 -4.61
C LYS A 63 -12.21 8.25 -4.53
N GLU A 64 -11.49 8.46 -3.43
CA GLU A 64 -10.24 7.76 -3.14
C GLU A 64 -10.53 6.28 -2.86
N HIS A 65 -9.89 5.39 -3.62
CA HIS A 65 -9.90 3.96 -3.36
C HIS A 65 -8.71 3.61 -2.46
N LEU A 66 -8.95 2.77 -1.46
CA LEU A 66 -7.91 2.11 -0.67
C LEU A 66 -7.76 0.68 -1.18
N TYR A 67 -6.53 0.30 -1.49
CA TYR A 67 -6.19 -1.03 -1.95
C TYR A 67 -5.57 -1.79 -0.80
N VAL A 68 -6.22 -2.88 -0.42
CA VAL A 68 -5.73 -3.82 0.57
C VAL A 68 -5.03 -4.94 -0.18
N ILE A 69 -3.75 -5.14 0.13
CA ILE A 69 -2.94 -6.24 -0.41
C ILE A 69 -2.54 -7.12 0.77
N GLN A 70 -2.70 -8.42 0.59
CA GLN A 70 -2.24 -9.44 1.54
C GLN A 70 -1.38 -10.41 0.76
N SER A 71 -0.10 -10.49 1.12
CA SER A 71 0.84 -11.38 0.47
C SER A 71 2.07 -11.60 1.35
N THR A 72 2.95 -12.49 0.94
CA THR A 72 4.15 -12.84 1.68
C THR A 72 5.35 -12.05 1.18
N ASN A 73 6.26 -11.66 2.07
CA ASN A 73 7.61 -11.28 1.65
C ASN A 73 8.38 -12.51 1.10
N LEU A 74 9.66 -12.36 0.78
CA LEU A 74 10.47 -13.46 0.24
C LEU A 74 10.76 -14.57 1.28
N ASP A 75 10.68 -14.27 2.57
CA ASP A 75 10.82 -15.24 3.67
C ASP A 75 9.51 -15.95 4.03
N GLY A 76 8.41 -15.66 3.33
CA GLY A 76 7.10 -16.26 3.62
C GLY A 76 6.30 -15.55 4.72
N LEU A 77 6.79 -14.42 5.24
CA LEU A 77 6.07 -13.62 6.23
C LEU A 77 4.82 -12.99 5.62
N PHE A 78 3.65 -13.32 6.14
CA PHE A 78 2.38 -12.79 5.64
C PHE A 78 2.13 -11.37 6.13
N ILE A 79 1.98 -10.44 5.19
CA ILE A 79 1.90 -9.00 5.46
C ILE A 79 0.62 -8.43 4.86
N TYR A 80 -0.08 -7.66 5.70
CA TYR A 80 -1.20 -6.84 5.32
C TYR A 80 -0.71 -5.42 5.03
N THR A 81 -1.05 -4.91 3.84
CA THR A 81 -0.86 -3.50 3.51
C THR A 81 -2.17 -2.86 3.07
N LYS A 82 -2.31 -1.57 3.35
CA LYS A 82 -3.42 -0.75 2.87
C LYS A 82 -2.89 0.59 2.43
N GLY A 83 -3.08 0.91 1.15
CA GLY A 83 -2.61 2.17 0.60
C GLY A 83 -3.54 2.77 -0.45
N LYS A 84 -3.13 3.93 -0.97
CA LYS A 84 -3.85 4.65 -2.02
C LYS A 84 -2.87 5.35 -2.95
N PHE A 85 -3.34 5.71 -4.15
CA PHE A 85 -2.60 6.67 -4.97
C PHE A 85 -2.76 8.07 -4.37
N ALA A 86 -1.65 8.77 -4.25
CA ALA A 86 -1.59 10.17 -3.83
C ALA A 86 -0.82 10.97 -4.89
N GLN A 87 -1.01 12.29 -4.87
CA GLN A 87 -0.25 13.24 -5.68
C GLN A 87 0.39 14.25 -4.75
N ARG A 88 1.65 14.61 -5.00
CA ARG A 88 2.30 15.75 -4.35
C ARG A 88 2.08 16.98 -5.23
N THR A 89 2.04 18.18 -4.64
CA THR A 89 1.94 19.43 -5.39
C THR A 89 3.08 19.50 -6.41
N GLY A 90 2.76 19.51 -7.71
CA GLY A 90 3.79 19.52 -8.77
C GLY A 90 4.10 18.19 -9.45
N GLU A 91 3.15 17.25 -9.53
CA GLU A 91 3.00 16.23 -10.60
C GLU A 91 3.33 14.76 -10.30
N ASP A 92 4.02 14.38 -9.22
CA ASP A 92 4.33 12.96 -9.01
C ASP A 92 3.21 12.18 -8.29
N VAL A 93 2.65 11.18 -8.99
CA VAL A 93 1.81 10.12 -8.40
C VAL A 93 2.70 9.15 -7.65
N TYR A 94 2.38 8.89 -6.38
CA TYR A 94 3.05 7.91 -5.54
C TYR A 94 2.04 7.04 -4.80
N TYR A 95 2.49 5.90 -4.27
CA TYR A 95 1.66 5.01 -3.48
C TYR A 95 1.84 5.30 -1.99
N PHE A 96 0.78 5.80 -1.34
CA PHE A 96 0.81 6.16 0.08
C PHE A 96 0.25 5.03 0.94
N LEU A 97 1.10 4.46 1.80
CA LEU A 97 0.75 3.37 2.71
C LEU A 97 0.19 3.91 4.03
N ILE A 98 -1.08 3.57 4.29
CA ILE A 98 -1.82 3.99 5.48
C ILE A 98 -1.69 2.97 6.61
N SER A 99 -1.40 1.72 6.28
CA SER A 99 -1.20 0.65 7.25
C SER A 99 -0.33 -0.45 6.64
N SER A 100 0.58 -0.99 7.45
CA SER A 100 1.51 -2.06 7.12
C SER A 100 1.73 -2.91 8.36
N LYS A 101 1.28 -4.16 8.35
CA LYS A 101 1.26 -5.05 9.53
C LYS A 101 1.59 -6.48 9.18
N ARG A 102 2.16 -7.21 10.12
CA ARG A 102 2.18 -8.67 10.07
C ARG A 102 0.75 -9.18 10.20
N SER A 103 0.35 -10.06 9.31
CA SER A 103 -0.96 -10.72 9.36
C SER A 103 -0.79 -12.13 9.93
N ILE A 104 -1.65 -12.47 10.89
CA ILE A 104 -1.80 -13.83 11.43
C ILE A 104 -2.71 -14.63 10.49
#